data_AF-A0A945S1A2-F1
#
_entry.id   AF-A0A945S1A2-F1
#
_cell.length_a   1.000
_cell.length_b   1.000
_cell.length_c   1.000
_cell.angle_alpha   90.00
_cell.angle_beta   90.00
_cell.angle_gamma   90.00
#
_symmetry.space_group_name_H-M   'P 1'
#
loop_
_entity.id
_entity.type
_entity.pdbx_description
1 polymer ?
#
loop_
_entity_poly.entity_id
_entity_poly.type
_entity_poly.pdbx_seq_one_letter_code
_entity_poly.pdbx_strand_id
1 'polypeptide(L)'
;MTLLELCNPLFLQVCFLSRSARSGGTMTYSRVRADIEDLFADMRSKAAKERLLEAQYQAVELPLIFFVDATISELDWAQAREWQDNRLAYDHGQLAGDERFFDLLEETLEDRSRDAAERLAVFYTCLGLGFTGIYDGRLDELQRKMMQVADRIREFTDADMLAKICPDAYQDVDTRDLIQPPGMSYLGMGIALVGLLVVVFVSVFVLFRQASHDLTQSLDEVMSHRVHEEVQGAGEGETSGVNEPSPGEDRSERGKSTPGERSESNPKTVGSHD
;
A
#
# COMPACT_ATOMS: atom_id res chain seq x y z
N MET A 1 -23.79 -27.89 18.72
CA MET A 1 -23.50 -27.80 17.28
C MET A 1 -23.96 -26.42 16.84
N THR A 2 -23.11 -25.63 16.19
CA THR A 2 -23.54 -24.30 15.71
C THR A 2 -24.30 -24.42 14.39
N LEU A 3 -25.11 -23.41 14.04
CA LEU A 3 -25.78 -23.37 12.74
C LEU A 3 -24.78 -23.42 11.58
N LEU A 4 -23.64 -22.74 11.73
CA LEU A 4 -22.60 -22.72 10.70
C LEU A 4 -21.95 -24.11 10.51
N GLU A 5 -21.69 -24.84 11.60
CA GLU A 5 -21.19 -26.22 11.53
C GLU A 5 -22.17 -27.17 10.83
N LEU A 6 -23.48 -26.94 11.01
CA LEU A 6 -24.52 -27.71 10.33
C LEU A 6 -24.50 -27.48 8.82
N CYS A 7 -24.32 -26.25 8.37
CA CYS A 7 -24.29 -25.88 6.96
C CYS A 7 -22.94 -26.16 6.28
N ASN A 8 -21.87 -26.37 7.05
CA ASN A 8 -20.51 -26.57 6.53
C ASN A 8 -20.38 -27.67 5.45
N PRO A 9 -21.00 -28.86 5.59
CA PRO A 9 -20.94 -29.88 4.54
C PRO A 9 -21.50 -29.41 3.19
N LEU A 10 -22.56 -28.59 3.21
CA LEU A 10 -23.13 -28.00 1.99
C LEU A 10 -22.13 -27.04 1.33
N PHE A 11 -21.53 -26.14 2.11
CA PHE A 11 -20.53 -25.20 1.59
C PHE A 11 -19.33 -25.92 0.96
N LEU A 12 -18.81 -26.94 1.63
CA LEU A 12 -17.72 -27.76 1.11
C LEU A 12 -18.11 -28.47 -0.19
N GLN A 13 -19.33 -29.00 -0.27
CA GLN A 13 -19.82 -29.65 -1.49
C GLN A 13 -19.91 -28.66 -2.66
N VAL A 14 -20.46 -27.46 -2.42
CA VAL A 14 -20.51 -26.42 -3.45
C VAL A 14 -19.11 -26.05 -3.92
N CYS A 15 -18.16 -25.82 -3.00
CA CYS A 15 -16.76 -25.55 -3.37
C CYS A 15 -16.12 -26.71 -4.16
N PHE A 16 -16.41 -27.95 -3.78
CA PHE A 16 -15.94 -29.14 -4.48
C PHE A 16 -16.49 -29.22 -5.91
N LEU A 17 -17.78 -28.92 -6.10
CA LEU A 17 -18.42 -28.86 -7.42
C LEU A 17 -17.80 -27.76 -8.27
N SER A 18 -17.62 -26.55 -7.73
CA SER A 18 -16.97 -25.43 -8.44
C SER A 18 -15.55 -25.77 -8.89
N ARG A 19 -14.78 -26.46 -8.03
CA ARG A 19 -13.45 -26.94 -8.38
C ARG A 19 -13.49 -28.03 -9.45
N SER A 20 -14.42 -28.97 -9.35
CA SER A 20 -14.55 -30.11 -10.27
C SER A 20 -14.97 -29.66 -11.67
N ALA A 21 -15.88 -28.70 -11.77
CA ALA A 21 -16.29 -28.09 -13.04
C ALA A 21 -15.08 -27.47 -13.77
N ARG A 22 -14.26 -26.69 -13.05
CA ARG A 22 -13.04 -26.07 -13.60
C ARG A 22 -11.97 -27.07 -14.03
N SER A 23 -11.94 -28.25 -13.40
CA SER A 23 -10.99 -29.32 -13.73
C SER A 23 -11.44 -30.18 -14.93
N GLY A 24 -12.60 -29.88 -15.53
CA GLY A 24 -13.16 -30.65 -16.64
C GLY A 24 -13.73 -32.02 -16.24
N GLY A 25 -14.10 -32.20 -14.97
CA GLY A 25 -14.71 -33.45 -14.50
C GLY A 25 -16.11 -33.67 -15.10
N THR A 26 -16.40 -34.90 -15.53
CA THR A 26 -17.76 -35.27 -15.97
C THR A 26 -18.64 -35.56 -14.77
N MET A 27 -19.44 -34.57 -14.35
CA MET A 27 -20.51 -34.73 -13.36
C MET A 27 -21.84 -34.88 -14.09
N THR A 28 -22.72 -35.75 -13.59
CA THR A 28 -24.08 -35.93 -14.13
C THR A 28 -25.08 -35.16 -13.29
N TYR A 29 -26.03 -34.49 -13.93
CA TYR A 29 -27.11 -33.73 -13.28
C TYR A 29 -27.84 -34.50 -12.18
N SER A 30 -28.30 -35.72 -12.47
CA SER A 30 -29.00 -36.55 -11.49
C SER A 30 -28.17 -36.83 -10.23
N ARG A 31 -26.86 -37.00 -10.38
CA ARG A 31 -25.96 -37.24 -9.25
C ARG A 31 -25.76 -35.98 -8.41
N VAL A 32 -25.46 -34.85 -9.06
CA VAL A 32 -25.27 -33.57 -8.35
C VAL A 32 -26.54 -33.19 -7.60
N ARG A 33 -27.70 -33.36 -8.23
CA ARG A 33 -29.00 -33.08 -7.62
C ARG A 33 -29.27 -33.98 -6.41
N ALA A 34 -29.09 -35.28 -6.56
CA ALA A 34 -29.26 -36.22 -5.45
C ALA A 34 -28.32 -35.92 -4.29
N ASP A 35 -27.04 -35.65 -4.56
CA ASP A 35 -26.04 -35.34 -3.54
C ASP A 35 -26.43 -34.07 -2.74
N ILE A 36 -26.96 -33.04 -3.42
CA ILE A 36 -27.42 -31.80 -2.77
C ILE A 36 -28.71 -32.02 -1.97
N GLU A 37 -29.70 -32.74 -2.53
CA GLU A 37 -30.96 -33.07 -1.84
C GLU A 37 -30.70 -33.91 -0.58
N ASP A 38 -29.78 -34.88 -0.66
CA ASP A 38 -29.35 -35.69 0.48
C ASP A 38 -28.69 -34.84 1.57
N LEU A 39 -27.89 -33.83 1.21
CA LEU A 39 -27.30 -32.89 2.16
C LEU A 39 -28.35 -32.04 2.87
N PHE A 40 -29.34 -31.51 2.14
CA PHE A 40 -30.46 -30.78 2.76
C PHE A 40 -31.29 -31.68 3.69
N ALA A 41 -31.54 -32.93 3.29
CA ALA A 41 -32.24 -33.90 4.13
C ALA A 41 -31.46 -34.23 5.42
N ASP A 42 -30.14 -34.43 5.32
CA ASP A 42 -29.27 -34.70 6.48
C ASP A 42 -29.18 -33.49 7.41
N MET A 43 -29.03 -32.27 6.87
CA MET A 43 -29.06 -31.04 7.67
C MET A 43 -30.37 -30.88 8.43
N ARG A 44 -31.51 -31.09 7.75
CA ARG A 44 -32.84 -31.03 8.38
C ARG A 44 -32.99 -32.08 9.49
N SER A 45 -32.54 -33.30 9.25
CA SER A 45 -32.57 -34.40 10.23
C SER A 45 -31.70 -34.11 11.47
N LYS A 46 -30.52 -33.51 11.27
CA LYS A 46 -29.63 -33.09 12.36
C LYS A 46 -30.21 -31.91 13.13
N ALA A 47 -30.78 -30.91 12.45
CA ALA A 47 -31.43 -29.76 13.08
C ALA A 47 -32.63 -30.17 13.95
N ALA A 48 -33.45 -31.11 13.48
CA ALA A 48 -34.64 -31.59 14.18
C ALA A 48 -34.35 -32.25 15.56
N LYS A 49 -33.09 -32.57 15.86
CA LYS A 49 -32.68 -33.10 17.17
C LYS A 49 -32.72 -32.03 18.27
N GLU A 50 -32.60 -30.75 17.89
CA GLU A 50 -32.55 -29.62 18.80
C GLU A 50 -33.54 -28.52 18.34
N ARG A 51 -34.60 -28.28 19.12
CA ARG A 51 -35.70 -27.36 18.72
C ARG A 51 -35.23 -25.94 18.37
N LEU A 52 -34.21 -25.42 19.05
CA LEU A 52 -33.65 -24.10 18.75
C LEU A 52 -32.94 -24.11 17.40
N LEU A 53 -32.12 -25.13 17.15
CA LEU A 53 -31.38 -25.29 15.89
C LEU A 53 -32.32 -25.53 14.71
N GLU A 54 -33.43 -26.26 14.92
CA GLU A 54 -34.48 -26.44 13.93
C GLU A 54 -35.09 -25.10 13.47
N ALA A 55 -35.44 -24.22 14.41
CA ALA A 55 -35.98 -22.90 14.09
C ALA A 55 -34.95 -22.02 13.34
N GLN A 56 -33.67 -22.09 13.73
CA GLN A 56 -32.60 -21.39 13.01
C GLN A 56 -32.41 -21.93 11.59
N TYR A 57 -32.40 -23.26 11.44
CA TYR A 57 -32.24 -23.91 10.14
C TYR A 57 -33.41 -23.59 9.19
N GLN A 58 -34.65 -23.61 9.67
CA GLN A 58 -35.82 -23.24 8.86
C GLN A 58 -35.72 -21.81 8.30
N ALA A 59 -35.13 -20.88 9.06
CA ALA A 59 -34.93 -19.50 8.62
C ALA A 59 -33.84 -19.35 7.55
N VAL A 60 -32.84 -20.24 7.52
CA VAL A 60 -31.71 -20.18 6.56
C VAL A 60 -31.81 -21.19 5.41
N GLU A 61 -32.71 -22.17 5.49
CA GLU A 61 -32.87 -23.21 4.47
C GLU A 61 -33.15 -22.61 3.09
N LEU A 62 -34.07 -21.65 3.01
CA LEU A 62 -34.42 -21.02 1.75
C LEU A 62 -33.28 -20.15 1.16
N PRO A 63 -32.60 -19.28 1.94
CA PRO A 63 -31.36 -18.62 1.48
C PRO A 63 -30.28 -19.58 0.97
N LEU A 64 -30.10 -20.73 1.62
CA LEU A 64 -29.12 -21.73 1.19
C LEU A 64 -29.49 -22.37 -0.16
N ILE A 65 -30.79 -22.61 -0.40
CA ILE A 65 -31.28 -23.08 -1.69
C ILE A 65 -30.96 -22.07 -2.79
N PHE A 66 -31.25 -20.78 -2.57
CA PHE A 66 -30.93 -19.74 -3.55
C PHE A 66 -29.43 -19.64 -3.83
N PHE A 67 -28.60 -19.75 -2.78
CA PHE A 67 -27.16 -19.79 -2.90
C PHE A 67 -26.68 -20.95 -3.78
N VAL A 68 -27.16 -22.17 -3.53
CA VAL A 68 -26.79 -23.36 -4.30
C VAL A 68 -27.24 -23.24 -5.75
N ASP A 69 -28.47 -22.78 -5.99
CA ASP A 69 -29.02 -22.62 -7.33
C ASP A 69 -28.24 -21.61 -8.17
N ALA A 70 -27.92 -20.45 -7.60
CA ALA A 70 -27.09 -19.44 -8.27
C ALA A 70 -25.69 -19.99 -8.54
N THR A 71 -25.04 -20.56 -7.52
CA THR A 71 -23.67 -21.02 -7.64
C THR A 71 -23.54 -22.14 -8.69
N ILE A 72 -24.43 -23.11 -8.71
CA ILE A 72 -24.39 -24.21 -9.70
C ILE A 72 -24.75 -23.71 -11.10
N SER A 73 -25.70 -22.77 -11.22
CA SER A 73 -26.06 -22.17 -12.51
C SER A 73 -24.92 -21.37 -13.14
N GLU A 74 -24.03 -20.80 -12.34
CA GLU A 74 -22.86 -20.03 -12.79
C GLU A 74 -21.65 -20.91 -13.12
N LEU A 75 -21.69 -22.21 -12.83
CA LEU A 75 -20.58 -23.11 -13.16
C LEU A 75 -20.46 -23.32 -14.66
N ASP A 76 -19.22 -23.32 -15.15
CA ASP A 76 -18.89 -23.72 -16.52
C ASP A 76 -18.94 -25.25 -16.66
N TRP A 77 -20.16 -25.79 -16.62
CA TRP A 77 -20.44 -27.22 -16.69
C TRP A 77 -21.51 -27.52 -17.74
N ALA A 78 -21.32 -28.62 -18.48
CA ALA A 78 -22.16 -28.98 -19.62
C ALA A 78 -23.67 -29.10 -19.31
N GLN A 79 -24.05 -29.44 -18.08
CA GLN A 79 -25.45 -29.56 -17.67
C GLN A 79 -25.89 -28.44 -16.71
N ALA A 80 -25.13 -27.34 -16.59
CA ALA A 80 -25.55 -26.18 -15.80
C ALA A 80 -26.89 -25.60 -16.29
N ARG A 81 -27.16 -25.69 -17.60
CA ARG A 81 -28.46 -25.30 -18.18
C ARG A 81 -29.61 -26.19 -17.71
N GLU A 82 -29.37 -27.51 -17.61
CA GLU A 82 -30.37 -28.46 -17.09
C GLU A 82 -30.71 -28.14 -15.62
N TRP A 83 -29.71 -27.69 -14.84
CA TRP A 83 -29.93 -27.18 -13.49
C TRP A 83 -30.74 -25.88 -13.48
N GLN A 84 -30.42 -24.92 -14.36
CA GLN A 84 -31.14 -23.65 -14.44
C GLN A 84 -32.63 -23.80 -14.76
N ASP A 85 -32.97 -24.80 -15.59
CA ASP A 85 -34.36 -25.12 -15.94
C ASP A 85 -35.09 -25.85 -14.80
N ASN A 86 -34.37 -26.48 -13.87
CA ASN A 86 -34.92 -27.29 -12.78
C ASN A 86 -34.35 -26.86 -11.41
N ARG A 87 -34.27 -25.56 -11.14
CA ARG A 87 -33.76 -25.03 -9.87
C ARG A 87 -34.52 -25.58 -8.66
N LEU A 88 -33.80 -25.82 -7.56
CA LEU A 88 -34.39 -26.27 -6.30
C LEU A 88 -35.41 -25.26 -5.76
N ALA A 89 -35.18 -23.96 -5.98
CA ALA A 89 -36.11 -22.89 -5.62
C ALA A 89 -37.50 -23.07 -6.24
N TYR A 90 -37.61 -23.68 -7.42
CA TYR A 90 -38.90 -23.92 -8.08
C TYR A 90 -39.77 -24.92 -7.31
N ASP A 91 -39.16 -25.91 -6.66
CA ASP A 91 -39.87 -26.87 -5.80
C ASP A 91 -40.49 -26.18 -4.57
N HIS A 92 -39.93 -25.04 -4.18
CA HIS A 92 -40.42 -24.17 -3.11
C HIS A 92 -41.33 -23.04 -3.62
N GLY A 93 -41.68 -23.04 -4.91
CA GLY A 93 -42.54 -22.01 -5.52
C GLY A 93 -41.88 -20.63 -5.63
N GLN A 94 -40.54 -20.56 -5.56
CA GLN A 94 -39.78 -19.30 -5.60
C GLN A 94 -39.11 -19.14 -6.96
N LEU A 95 -39.43 -18.05 -7.65
CA LEU A 95 -38.88 -17.72 -8.98
C LEU A 95 -37.82 -16.61 -8.92
N ALA A 96 -37.83 -15.79 -7.86
CA ALA A 96 -36.94 -14.64 -7.67
C ALA A 96 -35.99 -14.87 -6.49
N GLY A 97 -35.15 -15.92 -6.57
CA GLY A 97 -34.26 -16.31 -5.47
C GLY A 97 -33.25 -15.23 -5.08
N ASP A 98 -32.75 -14.48 -6.06
CA ASP A 98 -31.69 -13.49 -5.84
C ASP A 98 -32.18 -12.29 -5.02
N GLU A 99 -33.35 -11.73 -5.34
CA GLU A 99 -33.96 -10.63 -4.56
C GLU A 99 -34.37 -11.12 -3.17
N ARG A 100 -35.02 -12.28 -3.10
CA ARG A 100 -35.50 -12.86 -1.85
C ARG A 100 -34.39 -13.19 -0.87
N PHE A 101 -33.21 -13.56 -1.35
CA PHE A 101 -32.05 -13.76 -0.49
C PHE A 101 -31.71 -12.49 0.29
N PHE A 102 -31.67 -11.33 -0.38
CA PHE A 102 -31.32 -10.06 0.25
C PHE A 102 -32.46 -9.47 1.09
N ASP A 103 -33.72 -9.74 0.75
CA ASP A 103 -34.86 -9.44 1.62
C ASP A 103 -34.71 -10.15 2.99
N LEU A 104 -34.43 -11.45 2.97
CA LEU A 104 -34.25 -12.27 4.18
C LEU A 104 -33.00 -11.85 4.96
N LEU A 105 -31.94 -11.45 4.26
CA LEU A 105 -30.76 -10.88 4.89
C LEU A 105 -31.08 -9.59 5.65
N GLU A 106 -31.87 -8.69 5.05
CA GLU A 106 -32.26 -7.43 5.69
C GLU A 106 -33.14 -7.68 6.92
N GLU A 107 -34.14 -8.56 6.82
CA GLU A 107 -34.97 -8.97 7.95
C GLU A 107 -34.11 -9.52 9.10
N THR A 108 -33.09 -10.32 8.78
CA THR A 108 -32.18 -10.87 9.78
C THR A 108 -31.24 -9.81 10.37
N LEU A 109 -30.85 -8.79 9.61
CA LEU A 109 -30.05 -7.65 10.07
C LEU A 109 -30.83 -6.74 11.03
N GLU A 110 -32.13 -6.58 10.81
CA GLU A 110 -33.03 -5.84 11.70
C GLU A 110 -33.18 -6.53 13.07
N ASP A 111 -33.12 -7.87 13.10
CA ASP A 111 -33.17 -8.65 14.33
C ASP A 111 -31.87 -8.51 15.16
N ARG A 112 -32.00 -7.90 16.34
CA ARG A 112 -30.90 -7.68 17.29
C ARG A 112 -30.66 -8.87 18.23
N SER A 113 -31.37 -9.99 18.06
CA SER A 113 -31.14 -11.20 18.84
C SER A 113 -29.75 -11.80 18.60
N ARG A 114 -29.31 -12.65 19.53
CA ARG A 114 -28.06 -13.43 19.39
C ARG A 114 -28.21 -14.50 18.30
N ASP A 115 -29.39 -15.10 18.23
CA ASP A 115 -29.79 -16.09 17.23
C ASP A 115 -29.68 -15.54 15.79
N ALA A 116 -30.06 -14.28 15.59
CA ALA A 116 -29.88 -13.61 14.29
C ALA A 116 -28.42 -13.55 13.85
N ALA A 117 -27.48 -13.35 14.78
CA ALA A 117 -26.06 -13.30 14.43
C ALA A 117 -25.53 -14.66 13.95
N GLU A 118 -26.04 -15.78 14.45
CA GLU A 118 -25.69 -17.11 13.90
C GLU A 118 -26.21 -17.29 12.47
N ARG A 119 -27.44 -16.83 12.18
CA ARG A 119 -27.97 -16.82 10.80
C ARG A 119 -27.16 -15.91 9.90
N LEU A 120 -26.80 -14.71 10.37
CA LEU A 120 -25.96 -13.76 9.63
C LEU A 120 -24.58 -14.34 9.28
N ALA A 121 -24.01 -15.21 10.12
CA ALA A 121 -22.75 -15.90 9.80
C ALA A 121 -22.90 -16.84 8.58
N VAL A 122 -24.05 -17.50 8.45
CA VAL A 122 -24.40 -18.32 7.27
C VAL A 122 -24.54 -17.43 6.03
N PHE A 123 -25.30 -16.34 6.11
CA PHE A 123 -25.41 -15.37 5.00
C PHE A 123 -24.04 -14.81 4.59
N TYR A 124 -23.22 -14.40 5.56
CA TYR A 124 -21.89 -13.88 5.31
C TYR A 124 -21.00 -14.89 4.59
N THR A 125 -21.12 -16.18 4.96
CA THR A 125 -20.40 -17.26 4.29
C THR A 125 -20.87 -17.43 2.85
N CYS A 126 -22.18 -17.41 2.57
CA CYS A 126 -22.70 -17.44 1.19
C CYS A 126 -22.14 -16.29 0.34
N LEU A 127 -22.15 -15.06 0.88
CA LEU A 127 -21.59 -13.88 0.22
C LEU A 127 -20.07 -14.03 -0.01
N GLY A 128 -19.34 -14.52 1.00
CA GLY A 128 -17.89 -14.75 0.93
C GLY A 128 -17.50 -15.86 -0.06
N LEU A 129 -18.39 -16.81 -0.34
CA LEU A 129 -18.20 -17.86 -1.34
C LEU A 129 -18.50 -17.39 -2.77
N GLY A 130 -18.95 -16.14 -2.95
CA GLY A 130 -19.13 -15.51 -4.25
C GLY A 130 -20.59 -15.28 -4.66
N PHE A 131 -21.56 -15.45 -3.76
CA PHE A 131 -22.95 -15.13 -4.06
C PHE A 131 -23.14 -13.63 -4.25
N THR A 132 -23.52 -13.21 -5.46
CA THR A 132 -23.76 -11.79 -5.81
C THR A 132 -25.25 -11.46 -5.91
N GLY A 133 -26.06 -12.38 -6.45
CA GLY A 133 -27.49 -12.20 -6.67
C GLY A 133 -27.81 -10.88 -7.38
N ILE A 134 -28.70 -10.07 -6.80
CA ILE A 134 -29.12 -8.77 -7.37
C ILE A 134 -27.98 -7.76 -7.53
N TYR A 135 -26.86 -7.95 -6.84
CA TYR A 135 -25.70 -7.07 -6.90
C TYR A 135 -24.68 -7.52 -7.93
N ASP A 136 -25.04 -8.42 -8.85
CA ASP A 136 -24.19 -8.73 -9.99
C ASP A 136 -23.78 -7.44 -10.75
N GLY A 137 -22.49 -7.31 -11.04
CA GLY A 137 -21.88 -6.10 -11.59
C GLY A 137 -21.77 -4.89 -10.64
N ARG A 138 -22.27 -4.97 -9.39
CA ARG A 138 -22.27 -3.87 -8.39
C ARG A 138 -21.53 -4.25 -7.12
N LEU A 139 -20.25 -4.60 -7.26
CA LEU A 139 -19.41 -5.10 -6.15
C LEU A 139 -19.27 -4.11 -4.98
N ASP A 140 -19.27 -2.81 -5.22
CA ASP A 140 -19.16 -1.81 -4.15
C ASP A 140 -20.36 -1.84 -3.19
N GLU A 141 -21.57 -2.08 -3.71
CA GLU A 141 -22.78 -2.23 -2.89
C GLU A 141 -22.74 -3.52 -2.09
N LEU A 142 -22.32 -4.62 -2.73
CA LEU A 142 -22.15 -5.92 -2.09
C LEU A 142 -21.13 -5.85 -0.94
N GLN A 143 -19.97 -5.22 -1.17
CA GLN A 143 -18.94 -5.04 -0.14
C GLN A 143 -19.44 -4.21 1.05
N ARG A 144 -20.20 -3.14 0.80
CA ARG A 144 -20.84 -2.37 1.89
C ARG A 144 -21.79 -3.25 2.70
N LYS A 145 -22.58 -4.09 2.04
CA LYS A 145 -23.48 -5.02 2.72
C LYS A 145 -22.72 -6.06 3.54
N MET A 146 -21.66 -6.65 2.97
CA MET A 146 -20.78 -7.57 3.69
C MET A 146 -20.15 -6.93 4.93
N MET A 147 -19.76 -5.65 4.87
CA MET A 147 -19.21 -4.93 6.02
C MET A 147 -20.25 -4.73 7.13
N GLN A 148 -21.49 -4.40 6.78
CA GLN A 148 -22.59 -4.29 7.76
C GLN A 148 -22.87 -5.63 8.46
N VAL A 149 -22.86 -6.73 7.71
CA VAL A 149 -23.02 -8.08 8.27
C VAL A 149 -21.81 -8.43 9.15
N ALA A 150 -20.60 -8.15 8.68
CA ALA A 150 -19.35 -8.41 9.40
C ALA A 150 -19.38 -7.75 10.79
N ASP A 151 -19.70 -6.46 10.87
CA ASP A 151 -19.79 -5.73 12.15
C ASP A 151 -20.75 -6.41 13.15
N ARG A 152 -21.81 -7.04 12.65
CA ARG A 152 -22.81 -7.71 13.49
C ARG A 152 -22.34 -9.08 13.98
N ILE A 153 -21.51 -9.78 13.21
CA ILE A 153 -21.00 -11.12 13.53
C ILE A 153 -19.62 -11.11 14.20
N ARG A 154 -18.97 -9.94 14.37
CA ARG A 154 -17.63 -9.84 15.01
C ARG A 154 -17.53 -10.61 16.32
N GLU A 155 -18.56 -10.58 17.15
CA GLU A 155 -18.59 -11.35 18.42
C GLU A 155 -18.48 -12.87 18.23
N PHE A 156 -18.91 -13.40 17.07
CA PHE A 156 -18.83 -14.82 16.72
C PHE A 156 -17.55 -15.16 15.94
N THR A 157 -16.93 -14.20 15.27
CA THR A 157 -15.69 -14.38 14.50
C THR A 157 -14.42 -14.12 15.34
N ASP A 158 -14.48 -13.24 16.34
CA ASP A 158 -13.34 -12.85 17.19
C ASP A 158 -12.94 -13.91 18.23
N ALA A 159 -13.66 -15.03 18.31
CA ALA A 159 -13.33 -16.10 19.26
C ALA A 159 -11.94 -16.72 19.04
N ASP A 160 -11.30 -16.48 17.88
CA ASP A 160 -10.00 -17.08 17.60
C ASP A 160 -9.06 -16.21 16.72
N MET A 161 -9.04 -14.89 16.91
CA MET A 161 -8.03 -14.04 16.23
C MET A 161 -6.58 -14.37 16.63
N LEU A 162 -6.39 -15.12 17.73
CA LEU A 162 -5.10 -15.66 18.18
C LEU A 162 -4.87 -17.11 17.75
N ALA A 163 -5.84 -17.79 17.14
CA ALA A 163 -5.58 -19.09 16.54
C ALA A 163 -4.60 -18.92 15.39
N LYS A 164 -3.47 -19.57 15.54
CA LYS A 164 -2.55 -19.81 14.44
C LYS A 164 -3.32 -20.57 13.36
N ILE A 165 -3.46 -19.96 12.19
CA ILE A 165 -4.17 -20.53 11.02
C ILE A 165 -3.70 -21.96 10.71
N CYS A 166 -2.40 -22.21 10.85
CA CYS A 166 -1.79 -23.54 10.82
C CYS A 166 -0.79 -23.65 11.98
N PRO A 167 -1.14 -24.17 13.16
CA PRO A 167 -0.23 -24.19 14.31
C PRO A 167 1.10 -24.90 14.02
N ASP A 168 1.08 -25.90 13.14
CA ASP A 168 2.27 -26.64 12.69
C ASP A 168 3.19 -25.82 11.78
N ALA A 169 2.67 -24.85 11.03
CA ALA A 169 3.48 -23.96 10.19
C ALA A 169 4.27 -22.90 10.99
N TYR A 170 3.94 -22.76 12.27
CA TYR A 170 4.67 -21.90 13.21
C TYR A 170 5.53 -22.71 14.19
N GLN A 171 5.54 -24.05 14.07
CA GLN A 171 6.51 -24.90 14.75
C GLN A 171 7.77 -24.98 13.87
N ASP A 172 8.93 -24.93 14.50
CA ASP A 172 10.24 -25.04 13.82
C ASP A 172 10.51 -24.02 12.70
N VAL A 173 9.89 -22.84 12.76
CA VAL A 173 10.25 -21.73 11.87
C VAL A 173 11.66 -21.21 12.22
N ASP A 174 12.52 -21.09 11.20
CA ASP A 174 13.87 -20.54 11.35
C ASP A 174 13.76 -19.07 11.74
N THR A 175 13.93 -18.77 13.02
CA THR A 175 13.86 -17.41 13.60
C THR A 175 15.15 -16.62 13.42
N ARG A 176 16.10 -17.16 12.65
CA ARG A 176 17.31 -16.42 12.31
C ARG A 176 16.94 -15.16 11.54
N ASP A 177 17.54 -14.06 11.95
CA ASP A 177 17.42 -12.79 11.27
C ASP A 177 18.11 -12.90 9.89
N LEU A 178 17.31 -13.20 8.86
CA LEU A 178 17.76 -13.31 7.46
C LEU A 178 18.17 -11.93 6.90
N ILE A 179 17.90 -10.86 7.65
CA ILE A 179 18.35 -9.52 7.33
C ILE A 179 19.78 -9.40 7.86
N GLN A 180 20.76 -9.85 7.07
CA GLN A 180 22.15 -9.47 7.34
C GLN A 180 22.23 -7.94 7.27
N PRO A 181 22.62 -7.24 8.36
CA PRO A 181 22.85 -5.82 8.25
C PRO A 181 23.96 -5.60 7.21
N PRO A 182 23.78 -4.69 6.23
CA PRO A 182 24.81 -4.37 5.25
C PRO A 182 25.93 -3.56 5.92
N GLY A 183 26.67 -4.16 6.85
CA GLY A 183 27.64 -3.46 7.71
C GLY A 183 29.03 -3.32 7.10
N MET A 184 29.41 -4.18 6.15
CA MET A 184 30.80 -4.24 5.66
C MET A 184 31.06 -3.50 4.34
N SER A 185 30.04 -3.24 3.53
CA SER A 185 30.23 -2.61 2.20
C SER A 185 30.45 -1.10 2.27
N TYR A 186 29.81 -0.42 3.22
CA TYR A 186 29.91 1.05 3.34
C TYR A 186 31.23 1.52 3.95
N LEU A 187 31.93 0.68 4.71
CA LEU A 187 33.22 1.04 5.31
C LEU A 187 34.32 1.20 4.24
N GLY A 188 34.33 0.31 3.24
CA GLY A 188 35.25 0.41 2.09
C GLY A 188 35.00 1.67 1.24
N MET A 189 33.71 1.98 0.98
CA MET A 189 33.31 3.20 0.28
C MET A 189 33.74 4.46 1.05
N GLY A 190 33.60 4.46 2.39
CA GLY A 190 34.01 5.58 3.24
C GLY A 190 35.51 5.85 3.19
N ILE A 191 36.34 4.81 3.25
CA ILE A 191 37.80 4.94 3.17
C ILE A 191 38.23 5.49 1.80
N ALA A 192 37.61 5.01 0.71
CA ALA A 192 37.91 5.50 -0.64
C ALA A 192 37.59 6.99 -0.80
N LEU A 193 36.45 7.45 -0.27
CA LEU A 193 36.05 8.86 -0.33
C LEU A 193 36.98 9.77 0.48
N VAL A 194 37.38 9.35 1.67
CA VAL A 194 38.34 10.11 2.50
C VAL A 194 39.70 10.16 1.81
N GLY A 195 40.16 9.05 1.24
CA GLY A 195 41.41 9.01 0.46
C GLY A 195 41.41 10.00 -0.71
N LEU A 196 40.31 10.05 -1.47
CA LEU A 196 40.14 11.00 -2.57
C LEU A 196 40.23 12.45 -2.09
N LEU A 197 39.57 12.79 -0.98
CA LEU A 197 39.60 14.14 -0.41
C LEU A 197 41.01 14.56 0.01
N VAL A 198 41.78 13.65 0.61
CA VAL A 198 43.17 13.91 1.00
C VAL A 198 44.04 14.18 -0.22
N VAL A 199 43.89 13.38 -1.30
CA VAL A 199 44.66 13.58 -2.54
C VAL A 199 44.36 14.94 -3.16
N VAL A 200 43.08 15.33 -3.24
CA VAL A 200 42.68 16.64 -3.75
C VAL A 200 43.27 17.76 -2.89
N PHE A 201 43.22 17.63 -1.57
CA PHE A 201 43.75 18.64 -0.64
C PHE A 201 45.27 18.81 -0.80
N VAL A 202 46.01 17.71 -0.87
CA VAL A 202 47.47 17.73 -1.08
C VAL A 202 47.82 18.35 -2.43
N SER A 203 47.06 18.02 -3.49
CA SER A 203 47.25 18.59 -4.82
C SER A 203 47.09 20.12 -4.82
N VAL A 204 46.01 20.62 -4.22
CA VAL A 204 45.77 22.07 -4.07
C VAL A 204 46.89 22.74 -3.27
N PHE A 205 47.37 22.09 -2.20
CA PHE A 205 48.44 22.63 -1.37
C PHE A 205 49.79 22.75 -2.11
N VAL A 206 50.14 21.74 -2.92
CA VAL A 206 51.34 21.76 -3.75
C VAL A 206 51.24 22.86 -4.82
N LEU A 207 50.11 22.93 -5.53
CA LEU A 207 49.87 23.97 -6.53
C LEU A 207 49.94 25.37 -5.91
N PHE A 208 49.38 25.55 -4.72
CA PHE A 208 49.44 26.83 -4.01
C PHE A 208 50.87 27.22 -3.64
N ARG A 209 51.69 26.25 -3.19
CA ARG A 209 53.12 26.51 -2.90
C ARG A 209 53.93 26.84 -4.14
N GLN A 210 53.69 26.14 -5.24
CA GLN A 210 54.35 26.44 -6.52
C GLN A 210 53.95 27.83 -7.01
N ALA A 211 52.66 28.14 -7.06
CA ALA A 211 52.17 29.45 -7.46
C ALA A 211 52.71 30.58 -6.56
N SER A 212 52.84 30.34 -5.25
CA SER A 212 53.43 31.32 -4.33
C SER A 212 54.92 31.55 -4.57
N HIS A 213 55.66 30.49 -4.91
CA HIS A 213 57.09 30.60 -5.24
C HIS A 213 57.29 31.36 -6.56
N ASP A 214 56.49 31.04 -7.58
CA ASP A 214 56.54 31.71 -8.88
C ASP A 214 56.19 33.21 -8.74
N LEU A 215 55.19 33.54 -7.92
CA LEU A 215 54.78 34.92 -7.66
C LEU A 215 55.87 35.70 -6.90
N THR A 216 56.54 35.06 -5.95
CA THR A 216 57.65 35.68 -5.20
C THR A 216 58.85 35.93 -6.11
N GLN A 217 59.17 34.98 -7.00
CA GLN A 217 60.24 35.12 -7.97
C GLN A 217 59.97 36.25 -8.97
N SER A 218 58.74 36.37 -9.48
CA SER A 218 58.35 37.48 -10.36
C SER A 218 58.35 38.83 -9.64
N LEU A 219 58.01 38.88 -8.35
CA LEU A 219 58.09 40.10 -7.54
C LEU A 219 59.55 40.52 -7.30
N ASP A 220 60.45 39.58 -7.01
CA ASP A 220 61.88 39.85 -6.87
C ASP A 220 62.52 40.27 -8.19
N GLU A 221 62.12 39.69 -9.32
CA GLU A 221 62.57 40.09 -10.65
C GLU A 221 62.13 41.52 -11.00
N VAL A 222 60.87 41.90 -10.70
CA VAL A 222 60.39 43.28 -10.89
C VAL A 222 61.06 44.26 -9.91
N MET A 223 61.28 43.87 -8.65
CA MET A 223 61.99 44.73 -7.68
C MET A 223 63.45 44.95 -8.09
N SER A 224 64.15 43.91 -8.52
CA SER A 224 65.55 44.03 -8.98
C SER A 224 65.66 44.90 -10.24
N HIS A 225 64.71 44.83 -11.17
CA HIS A 225 64.65 45.74 -12.32
C HIS A 225 64.42 47.20 -11.92
N ARG A 226 63.52 47.49 -10.96
CA ARG A 226 63.33 48.87 -10.47
C ARG A 226 64.52 49.39 -9.69
N VAL A 227 65.19 48.56 -8.91
CA VAL A 227 66.43 48.93 -8.20
C VAL A 227 67.54 49.24 -9.22
N HIS A 228 67.62 48.50 -10.32
CA HIS A 228 68.53 48.83 -11.42
C HIS A 228 68.15 50.14 -12.14
N GLU A 229 66.86 50.44 -12.35
CA GLU A 229 66.41 51.74 -12.89
C GLU A 229 66.70 52.93 -11.94
N GLU A 230 66.51 52.78 -10.62
CA GLU A 230 66.87 53.83 -9.65
C GLU A 230 68.38 54.06 -9.55
N VAL A 231 69.20 53.00 -9.67
CA VAL A 231 70.67 53.11 -9.68
C VAL A 231 71.18 53.72 -11.00
N GLN A 232 70.48 53.54 -12.12
CA GLN A 232 70.84 54.13 -13.42
C GLN A 232 70.29 55.57 -13.59
N GLY A 233 69.21 55.92 -12.89
CA GLY A 233 68.64 57.27 -12.88
C GLY A 233 69.33 58.26 -11.94
N ALA A 234 70.14 57.79 -10.98
CA ALA A 234 70.86 58.65 -10.03
C ALA A 234 72.25 59.13 -10.53
N GLY A 235 72.64 58.80 -11.77
CA GLY A 235 73.99 59.01 -12.31
C GLY A 235 74.21 60.22 -13.21
N GLU A 236 73.18 60.97 -13.61
CA GLU A 236 73.34 62.15 -14.48
C GLU A 236 72.58 63.36 -13.94
N GLY A 237 73.29 64.17 -13.15
CA GLY A 237 72.90 65.54 -12.78
C GLY A 237 74.02 66.52 -13.12
N GLU A 238 73.60 67.72 -13.56
CA GLU A 238 74.34 68.96 -13.87
C GLU A 238 74.83 69.09 -15.34
N THR A 239 74.42 70.10 -16.13
CA THR A 239 74.41 71.54 -15.80
C THR A 239 73.40 72.40 -16.60
N SER A 240 72.81 73.37 -15.88
CA SER A 240 72.62 74.80 -16.22
C SER A 240 71.49 75.28 -17.16
N GLY A 241 70.64 76.17 -16.61
CA GLY A 241 70.30 77.43 -17.30
C GLY A 241 68.84 77.93 -17.26
N VAL A 242 68.47 78.65 -16.18
CA VAL A 242 67.67 79.90 -16.13
C VAL A 242 66.27 79.94 -16.81
N ASN A 243 65.18 80.06 -16.03
CA ASN A 243 64.45 81.34 -15.77
C ASN A 243 63.18 81.15 -14.90
N GLU A 244 62.97 82.04 -13.94
CA GLU A 244 61.75 82.28 -13.11
C GLU A 244 60.71 83.15 -13.89
N PRO A 245 59.52 83.55 -13.37
CA PRO A 245 58.69 83.04 -12.24
C PRO A 245 57.13 82.99 -12.47
N SER A 246 56.44 82.10 -11.72
CA SER A 246 55.17 82.30 -10.92
C SER A 246 53.81 82.72 -11.58
N PRO A 247 52.65 82.74 -10.87
CA PRO A 247 51.89 81.65 -10.22
C PRO A 247 50.35 81.66 -10.53
N GLY A 248 49.62 80.61 -10.12
CA GLY A 248 48.15 80.63 -9.97
C GLY A 248 47.61 79.21 -9.68
N GLU A 249 47.11 78.94 -8.46
CA GLU A 249 45.66 78.80 -8.13
C GLU A 249 44.99 77.58 -8.82
N ASP A 250 44.10 76.79 -8.24
CA ASP A 250 43.47 76.60 -6.92
C ASP A 250 42.54 75.37 -7.14
N ARG A 251 42.04 74.78 -6.05
CA ARG A 251 40.81 73.95 -5.95
C ARG A 251 40.80 72.52 -6.53
N SER A 252 40.59 71.51 -5.67
CA SER A 252 39.28 71.08 -5.11
C SER A 252 38.52 70.25 -6.17
N GLU A 253 38.21 68.98 -5.96
CA GLU A 253 37.08 68.51 -5.15
C GLU A 253 37.12 66.97 -5.08
N ARG A 254 36.89 66.35 -3.90
CA ARG A 254 35.57 65.80 -3.47
C ARG A 254 35.12 64.66 -4.42
N GLY A 255 35.11 63.40 -4.04
CA GLY A 255 34.53 62.83 -2.83
C GLY A 255 33.28 62.00 -3.21
N LYS A 256 32.94 61.05 -2.34
CA LYS A 256 31.69 60.23 -2.29
C LYS A 256 31.63 59.02 -3.24
N SER A 257 31.05 57.88 -2.86
CA SER A 257 30.46 57.44 -1.60
C SER A 257 30.28 55.92 -1.60
N THR A 258 30.36 55.40 -0.40
CA THR A 258 30.15 54.05 0.14
C THR A 258 28.64 53.67 0.23
N PRO A 259 28.20 52.58 0.91
CA PRO A 259 27.36 51.51 0.35
C PRO A 259 26.01 51.34 1.11
N GLY A 260 25.32 50.20 0.95
CA GLY A 260 24.29 49.71 1.88
C GLY A 260 23.31 48.77 1.17
N GLU A 261 23.31 47.46 1.44
CA GLU A 261 22.62 46.73 2.53
C GLU A 261 21.08 46.88 2.55
N ARG A 262 20.36 45.76 2.36
CA ARG A 262 19.57 45.01 3.37
C ARG A 262 18.13 44.58 2.99
N SER A 263 17.83 43.36 3.45
CA SER A 263 16.56 42.79 3.97
C SER A 263 15.41 42.53 2.98
N GLU A 264 15.00 41.27 2.76
CA GLU A 264 14.18 40.39 3.63
C GLU A 264 12.79 40.94 3.99
N SER A 265 11.75 40.32 3.43
CA SER A 265 10.58 39.82 4.17
C SER A 265 9.55 39.19 3.22
N ASN A 266 9.11 37.97 3.54
CA ASN A 266 7.86 37.37 3.08
C ASN A 266 7.31 36.53 4.25
N PRO A 267 6.03 36.65 4.61
CA PRO A 267 5.16 35.48 4.43
C PRO A 267 3.68 35.83 4.16
N LYS A 268 2.93 34.88 3.60
CA LYS A 268 1.53 34.58 4.00
C LYS A 268 0.99 33.30 3.35
N THR A 269 0.68 32.34 4.22
CA THR A 269 -0.23 31.20 4.03
C THR A 269 -1.53 31.49 4.78
N VAL A 270 -2.68 31.30 4.15
CA VAL A 270 -3.99 31.17 4.81
C VAL A 270 -4.79 30.12 4.04
N GLY A 271 -5.27 29.10 4.75
CA GLY A 271 -6.26 28.14 4.28
C GLY A 271 -7.68 28.56 4.64
N SER A 272 -8.67 27.86 4.08
CA SER A 272 -10.05 27.87 4.57
C SER A 272 -10.68 26.51 4.28
N HIS A 273 -11.10 25.84 5.34
CA HIS A 273 -12.07 24.74 5.34
C HIS A 273 -13.37 25.33 5.87
N ASP A 274 -14.47 25.08 5.17
CA ASP A 274 -15.84 24.91 5.67
C ASP A 274 -16.58 24.04 4.65
#